data_AF-A0A2V5NCU8-F1
#
_entry.id   AF-A0A2V5NCU8-F1
#
_cell.length_a   1.000
_cell.length_b   1.000
_cell.length_c   1.000
_cell.angle_alpha   90.00
_cell.angle_beta   90.00
_cell.angle_gamma   90.00
#
_symmetry.space_group_name_H-M   'P 1'
#
loop_
_entity.id
_entity.type
_entity.pdbx_description
1 polymer ?
#
loop_
_entity_poly.entity_id
_entity_poly.type
_entity_poly.pdbx_seq_one_letter_code
_entity_poly.pdbx_strand_id
1 'polypeptide(L)'
;MDNREAKSILSIYRPGIDDDDPQFAEALAEAERDPELRAWLFEQGKSYNDIREKLRRIPVPDDLGEKIVRGRPIAFPRPTTRARIWQIAAAVALLAGISGFFLRDLVKDRGLLSQTRAAAGAAAGTADGSTVTITGEVLDMACYIAFNLSGPEHADCARTCIKNGLPNEPLNNRLADYAAKTITVKGIVRQRDGFFMLDQVTLEKL
;
A
#
# COMPACT_ATOMS: atom_id res chain seq x y z
N MET A 1 -6.13 -35.10 19.04
CA MET A 1 -5.52 -34.10 19.95
C MET A 1 -5.89 -34.35 21.42
N ASP A 2 -5.09 -33.90 22.40
CA ASP A 2 -5.44 -33.95 23.84
C ASP A 2 -6.22 -32.68 24.30
N ASN A 3 -6.89 -32.73 25.45
CA ASN A 3 -7.76 -31.64 25.93
C ASN A 3 -6.99 -30.33 26.22
N ARG A 4 -5.75 -30.42 26.71
CA ARG A 4 -4.91 -29.26 27.01
C ARG A 4 -4.46 -28.56 25.73
N GLU A 5 -4.09 -29.34 24.72
CA GLU A 5 -3.74 -28.86 23.39
C GLU A 5 -4.96 -28.23 22.70
N ALA A 6 -6.11 -28.91 22.73
CA ALA A 6 -7.37 -28.37 22.20
C ALA A 6 -7.74 -27.05 22.87
N LYS A 7 -7.62 -26.96 24.21
CA LYS A 7 -7.85 -25.73 24.97
C LYS A 7 -6.90 -24.60 24.57
N SER A 8 -5.61 -24.91 24.34
CA SER A 8 -4.63 -23.91 23.88
C SER A 8 -5.00 -23.34 22.52
N ILE A 9 -5.40 -24.19 21.58
CA ILE A 9 -5.83 -23.78 20.24
C ILE A 9 -7.12 -22.96 20.34
N LEU A 10 -8.12 -23.47 21.04
CA LEU A 10 -9.42 -22.79 21.21
C LEU A 10 -9.32 -21.44 21.95
N SER A 11 -8.25 -21.19 22.71
CA SER A 11 -8.07 -19.92 23.44
C SER A 11 -7.94 -18.70 22.51
N ILE A 12 -7.49 -18.92 21.27
CA ILE A 12 -7.33 -17.89 20.24
C ILE A 12 -8.38 -17.98 19.12
N TYR A 13 -9.31 -18.94 19.20
CA TYR A 13 -10.34 -19.16 18.18
C TYR A 13 -11.29 -17.97 18.09
N ARG A 14 -11.49 -17.45 16.87
CA ARG A 14 -12.43 -16.36 16.57
C ARG A 14 -13.57 -16.89 15.71
N PRO A 15 -14.77 -17.09 16.30
CA PRO A 15 -15.94 -17.56 15.56
C PRO A 15 -16.25 -16.67 14.34
N GLY A 16 -16.52 -17.30 13.19
CA GLY A 16 -16.81 -16.64 11.91
C GLY A 16 -15.58 -16.18 11.12
N ILE A 17 -14.38 -16.25 11.70
CA ILE A 17 -13.11 -15.92 11.01
C ILE A 17 -12.27 -17.17 10.81
N ASP A 18 -12.16 -18.00 11.85
CA ASP A 18 -11.26 -19.15 11.88
C ASP A 18 -12.02 -20.49 11.64
N ASP A 19 -13.27 -20.42 11.18
CA ASP A 19 -14.17 -21.60 11.08
C ASP A 19 -13.74 -22.60 10.00
N ASP A 20 -13.07 -22.13 8.95
CA ASP A 20 -12.60 -22.95 7.83
C ASP A 20 -11.25 -23.63 8.09
N ASP A 21 -10.62 -23.35 9.23
CA ASP A 21 -9.29 -23.88 9.56
C ASP A 21 -9.41 -25.29 10.18
N PRO A 22 -8.77 -26.31 9.57
CA PRO A 22 -8.87 -27.70 10.02
C PRO A 22 -8.38 -27.92 11.47
N GLN A 23 -7.42 -27.14 11.94
CA GLN A 23 -6.87 -27.26 13.27
C GLN A 23 -7.89 -26.83 14.33
N PHE A 24 -8.64 -25.76 14.06
CA PHE A 24 -9.74 -25.34 14.90
C PHE A 24 -10.91 -26.33 14.82
N ALA A 25 -11.21 -26.88 13.65
CA ALA A 25 -12.23 -27.91 13.51
C ALA A 25 -11.94 -29.17 14.35
N GLU A 26 -10.69 -29.65 14.38
CA GLU A 26 -10.30 -30.77 15.26
C GLU A 26 -10.45 -30.41 16.74
N ALA A 27 -10.06 -29.19 17.13
CA ALA A 27 -10.18 -28.70 18.51
C ALA A 27 -11.64 -28.57 18.96
N LEU A 28 -12.52 -28.07 18.09
CA LEU A 28 -13.95 -27.98 18.34
C LEU A 28 -14.58 -29.36 18.49
N ALA A 29 -14.20 -30.32 17.64
CA ALA A 29 -14.67 -31.70 17.76
C ALA A 29 -14.23 -32.36 19.09
N GLU A 30 -13.06 -31.99 19.62
CA GLU A 30 -12.63 -32.44 20.94
C GLU A 30 -13.45 -31.80 22.07
N ALA A 31 -13.74 -30.50 21.99
CA ALA A 31 -14.64 -29.82 22.92
C ALA A 31 -16.07 -30.38 22.85
N GLU A 32 -16.53 -30.88 21.70
CA GLU A 32 -17.81 -31.58 21.61
C GLU A 32 -17.81 -32.92 22.37
N ARG A 33 -16.68 -33.63 22.40
CA ARG A 33 -16.56 -34.91 23.12
C ARG A 33 -16.42 -34.71 24.63
N ASP A 34 -15.66 -33.71 25.07
CA ASP A 34 -15.36 -33.48 26.48
C ASP A 34 -16.27 -32.40 27.13
N PRO A 35 -17.09 -32.75 28.13
CA PRO A 35 -18.02 -31.80 28.73
C PRO A 35 -17.36 -30.61 29.45
N GLU A 36 -16.20 -30.80 30.06
CA GLU A 36 -15.50 -29.75 30.79
C GLU A 36 -14.91 -28.71 29.82
N LEU A 37 -14.28 -29.16 28.75
CA LEU A 37 -13.75 -28.31 27.69
C LEU A 37 -14.86 -27.56 26.96
N ARG A 38 -16.01 -28.21 26.72
CA ARG A 38 -17.20 -27.54 26.15
C ARG A 38 -17.70 -26.41 27.04
N ALA A 39 -17.83 -26.68 28.34
CA ALA A 39 -18.30 -25.69 29.31
C ALA A 39 -17.33 -24.50 29.40
N TRP A 40 -16.02 -24.79 29.43
CA TRP A 40 -14.98 -23.76 29.39
C TRP A 40 -15.05 -22.92 28.11
N LEU A 41 -15.18 -23.55 26.93
CA LEU A 41 -15.25 -22.85 25.64
C LEU A 41 -16.46 -21.91 25.59
N PHE A 42 -17.60 -22.37 26.09
CA PHE A 42 -18.82 -21.56 26.19
C PHE A 42 -18.63 -20.34 27.11
N GLU A 43 -18.01 -20.53 28.28
CA GLU A 43 -17.73 -19.45 29.24
C GLU A 43 -16.72 -18.42 28.70
N GLN A 44 -15.68 -18.87 27.99
CA GLN A 44 -14.76 -18.00 27.27
C GLN A 44 -15.47 -17.19 26.19
N GLY A 45 -16.30 -17.86 25.37
CA GLY A 45 -17.09 -17.22 24.32
C GLY A 45 -17.99 -16.12 24.86
N LYS A 46 -18.64 -16.35 26.00
CA LYS A 46 -19.43 -15.32 26.70
C LYS A 46 -18.57 -14.13 27.12
N SER A 47 -17.43 -14.39 27.76
CA SER A 47 -16.51 -13.34 28.21
C SER A 47 -16.00 -12.46 27.04
N TYR A 48 -15.61 -13.08 25.94
CA TYR A 48 -15.16 -12.36 24.74
C TYR A 48 -16.28 -11.59 24.06
N ASN A 49 -17.50 -12.14 24.00
CA ASN A 49 -18.65 -11.44 23.46
C ASN A 49 -19.01 -10.21 24.29
N ASP A 50 -18.99 -10.30 25.63
CA ASP A 50 -19.24 -9.17 26.52
C ASP A 50 -18.20 -8.04 26.32
N ILE A 51 -16.92 -8.38 26.18
CA ILE A 51 -15.86 -7.41 25.88
C ILE A 51 -16.11 -6.75 24.52
N ARG A 52 -16.39 -7.55 23.49
CA ARG A 52 -16.61 -7.06 22.12
C ARG A 52 -17.83 -6.15 22.03
N GLU A 53 -18.90 -6.49 22.73
CA GLU A 53 -20.09 -5.67 22.82
C GLU A 53 -19.79 -4.31 23.46
N LYS A 54 -19.08 -4.30 24.60
CA LYS A 54 -18.67 -3.05 25.26
C LYS A 54 -17.81 -2.19 24.36
N LEU A 55 -16.83 -2.78 23.67
CA LEU A 55 -15.97 -2.04 22.73
C LEU A 55 -16.77 -1.47 21.55
N ARG A 56 -17.69 -2.24 20.96
CA ARG A 56 -18.55 -1.79 19.85
C ARG A 56 -19.49 -0.65 20.22
N ARG A 57 -19.86 -0.51 21.49
CA ARG A 57 -20.70 0.60 21.97
C ARG A 57 -19.94 1.93 22.08
N ILE A 58 -18.61 1.90 22.06
CA ILE A 58 -17.81 3.13 22.10
C ILE A 58 -17.85 3.77 20.70
N PRO A 59 -18.42 4.98 20.54
CA PRO A 59 -18.45 5.64 19.25
C PRO A 59 -17.01 5.94 18.81
N VAL A 60 -16.71 5.62 17.55
CA VAL A 60 -15.43 5.99 16.95
C VAL A 60 -15.43 7.50 16.74
N PRO A 61 -14.51 8.27 17.36
CA PRO A 61 -14.47 9.72 17.15
C PRO A 61 -14.20 10.06 15.69
N ASP A 62 -14.92 11.05 15.15
CA ASP A 62 -14.78 11.47 13.75
C ASP A 62 -13.35 11.95 13.40
N ASP A 63 -12.62 12.45 14.41
CA ASP A 63 -11.25 12.94 14.27
C ASP A 63 -10.16 11.88 14.56
N LEU A 64 -10.55 10.64 14.86
CA LEU A 64 -9.61 9.58 15.24
C LEU A 64 -8.60 9.28 14.14
N GLY A 65 -9.04 9.19 12.89
CA GLY A 65 -8.14 8.94 11.75
C GLY A 65 -7.08 10.02 11.63
N GLU A 66 -7.48 11.29 11.78
CA GLU A 66 -6.54 12.41 11.75
C GLU A 66 -5.57 12.37 12.94
N LYS A 67 -6.05 12.06 14.15
CA LYS A 67 -5.20 11.90 15.34
C LYS A 67 -4.18 10.77 15.17
N ILE A 68 -4.56 9.64 14.59
CA ILE A 68 -3.64 8.52 14.30
C ILE A 68 -2.56 8.97 13.30
N VAL A 69 -2.96 9.61 12.20
CA VAL A 69 -2.03 10.10 11.17
C VAL A 69 -1.11 11.20 11.72
N ARG A 70 -1.59 12.09 12.58
CA ARG A 70 -0.75 13.12 13.22
C ARG A 70 0.20 12.54 14.27
N GLY A 71 -0.22 11.53 15.02
CA GLY A 71 0.60 10.89 16.08
C GLY A 71 1.67 9.95 15.53
N ARG A 72 1.43 9.36 14.35
CA ARG A 72 2.43 8.64 13.55
C ARG A 72 2.39 9.14 12.12
N PRO A 73 3.04 10.30 11.84
CA PRO A 73 3.08 10.82 10.49
C PRO A 73 3.79 9.82 9.60
N ILE A 74 3.01 9.25 8.68
CA ILE A 74 3.49 8.48 7.54
C ILE A 74 4.38 9.43 6.73
N ALA A 75 5.69 9.30 6.91
CA ALA A 75 6.67 10.14 6.25
C ALA A 75 6.70 9.75 4.76
N PHE A 76 5.98 10.48 3.92
CA PHE A 76 6.17 10.41 2.49
C PHE A 76 7.35 11.33 2.11
N PRO A 77 8.52 10.79 1.71
CA PRO A 77 9.63 11.63 1.26
C PRO A 77 9.17 12.43 0.03
N ARG A 78 8.97 13.74 0.21
CA ARG A 78 8.69 14.64 -0.91
C ARG A 78 10.01 14.90 -1.65
N PRO A 79 10.05 14.82 -2.99
CA PRO A 79 11.26 15.16 -3.73
C PRO A 79 11.69 16.58 -3.38
N THR A 80 12.96 16.75 -3.03
CA THR A 80 13.48 18.03 -2.54
C THR A 80 13.30 19.13 -3.59
N THR A 81 13.00 20.35 -3.15
CA THR A 81 12.76 21.51 -4.02
C THR A 81 13.94 21.80 -4.96
N ARG A 82 15.18 21.47 -4.55
CA ARG A 82 16.37 21.59 -5.39
C ARG A 82 16.32 20.67 -6.62
N ALA A 83 15.90 19.41 -6.48
CA ALA A 83 15.80 18.48 -7.60
C ALA A 83 14.80 18.98 -8.66
N ARG A 84 13.67 19.56 -8.24
CA ARG A 84 12.70 20.18 -9.16
C ARG A 84 13.27 21.40 -9.89
N ILE A 85 14.05 22.25 -9.21
CA ILE A 85 14.67 23.43 -9.84
C ILE A 85 15.65 23.01 -10.94
N TRP A 86 16.48 22.00 -10.70
CA TRP A 86 17.43 21.49 -11.70
C TRP A 86 16.74 20.83 -12.89
N GLN A 87 15.65 20.08 -12.66
CA GLN A 87 14.84 19.51 -13.76
C GLN A 87 14.20 20.60 -14.62
N ILE A 88 13.66 21.65 -14.00
CA ILE A 88 13.11 22.81 -14.73
C ILE A 88 14.22 23.51 -15.51
N ALA A 89 15.38 23.76 -14.89
CA ALA A 89 16.51 24.41 -15.55
C ALA A 89 17.02 23.60 -16.76
N ALA A 90 17.14 22.27 -16.62
CA ALA A 90 17.54 21.39 -17.71
C ALA A 90 16.50 21.36 -18.84
N ALA A 91 15.21 21.31 -18.52
CA ALA A 91 14.15 21.38 -19.51
C ALA A 91 14.14 22.72 -20.26
N VAL A 92 14.35 23.84 -19.54
CA VAL A 92 14.46 25.17 -20.15
C VAL A 92 15.70 25.28 -21.04
N ALA A 93 16.85 24.73 -20.63
CA ALA A 93 18.07 24.73 -21.44
C ALA A 93 17.92 23.87 -22.70
N LEU A 94 17.29 22.70 -22.59
CA LEU A 94 16.96 21.85 -23.75
C LEU A 94 16.00 22.56 -24.70
N LEU A 95 14.93 23.17 -24.19
CA LEU A 95 13.99 23.95 -25.01
C LEU A 95 14.67 25.15 -25.67
N ALA A 96 15.58 25.84 -24.99
CA ALA A 96 16.34 26.95 -25.56
C ALA A 96 17.35 26.48 -26.61
N GLY A 97 18.00 25.33 -26.41
CA GLY A 97 18.91 24.72 -27.39
C GLY A 97 18.17 24.21 -28.63
N ILE A 98 17.03 23.54 -28.44
CA ILE A 98 16.13 23.10 -29.50
C ILE A 98 15.58 24.34 -30.25
N SER A 99 15.09 25.34 -29.52
CA SER A 99 14.59 26.58 -30.12
C SER A 99 15.70 27.31 -30.88
N GLY A 100 16.91 27.42 -30.35
CA GLY A 100 18.05 28.03 -31.06
C GLY A 100 18.49 27.26 -32.30
N PHE A 101 18.41 25.93 -32.26
CA PHE A 101 18.67 25.06 -33.40
C PHE A 101 17.61 25.25 -34.50
N PHE A 102 16.33 25.24 -34.15
CA PHE A 102 15.24 25.48 -35.10
C PHE A 102 15.16 26.95 -35.57
N LEU A 103 15.55 27.94 -34.76
CA LEU A 103 15.60 29.35 -35.17
C LEU A 103 16.75 29.58 -36.18
N ARG A 104 17.86 28.84 -36.04
CA ARG A 104 18.97 28.85 -36.99
C ARG A 104 18.59 28.24 -38.34
N ASP A 105 17.71 27.24 -38.37
CA ASP A 105 17.13 26.68 -39.61
C ASP A 105 15.98 27.54 -40.17
N LEU A 106 15.16 28.16 -39.32
CA LEU A 106 14.05 29.06 -39.73
C LEU A 106 14.51 30.43 -40.27
N VAL A 107 15.73 30.88 -39.93
CA VAL A 107 16.33 32.08 -40.56
C VAL A 107 16.82 31.76 -41.99
N LYS A 108 16.96 30.48 -42.35
CA LYS A 108 17.40 30.04 -43.68
C LYS A 108 16.26 29.84 -44.67
N ASP A 109 15.03 29.58 -44.20
CA ASP A 109 13.82 29.51 -45.05
C ASP A 109 12.68 30.37 -44.47
N ARG A 110 12.44 31.52 -45.09
CA ARG A 110 11.28 32.38 -44.81
C ARG A 110 10.01 31.69 -45.28
N GLY A 111 9.22 31.20 -44.33
CA GLY A 111 7.77 31.15 -44.48
C GLY A 111 7.10 29.92 -43.90
N LEU A 112 6.86 29.89 -42.58
CA LEU A 112 5.70 29.19 -42.01
C LEU A 112 5.47 29.55 -40.53
N LEU A 113 5.20 30.83 -40.26
CA LEU A 113 4.66 31.25 -38.96
C LEU A 113 3.13 31.10 -38.96
N SER A 114 2.64 29.89 -38.69
CA SER A 114 1.29 29.71 -38.17
C SER A 114 1.18 28.36 -37.47
N GLN A 115 1.32 28.37 -36.14
CA GLN A 115 0.34 27.78 -35.22
C GLN A 115 0.89 27.79 -33.79
N THR A 116 0.25 28.63 -32.99
CA THR A 116 0.36 28.69 -31.53
C THR A 116 -0.46 27.58 -30.87
N ARG A 117 0.01 27.17 -29.68
CA ARG A 117 -0.74 26.58 -28.55
C ARG A 117 -1.31 25.16 -28.71
N ALA A 118 -0.65 24.24 -28.01
CA ALA A 118 -1.26 23.21 -27.16
C ALA A 118 -0.19 22.76 -26.15
N ALA A 119 -0.44 22.38 -24.91
CA ALA A 119 -1.56 22.48 -23.99
C ALA A 119 -0.93 22.08 -22.64
N ALA A 120 -0.83 23.02 -21.69
CA ALA A 120 -0.55 22.68 -20.31
C ALA A 120 -1.87 22.20 -19.67
N GLY A 121 -1.88 20.97 -19.15
CA GLY A 121 -3.03 20.38 -18.48
C GLY A 121 -2.57 19.43 -17.38
N ALA A 122 -2.51 19.96 -16.16
CA ALA A 122 -2.21 19.23 -14.94
C ALA A 122 -3.48 18.58 -14.36
N ALA A 123 -3.28 17.40 -13.76
CA ALA A 123 -4.00 16.81 -12.63
C ALA A 123 -5.54 16.78 -12.69
N ALA A 124 -6.08 15.72 -13.28
CA ALA A 124 -7.44 15.24 -13.00
C ALA A 124 -7.39 14.23 -11.84
N GLY A 125 -8.31 14.37 -10.88
CA GLY A 125 -8.49 13.42 -9.78
C GLY A 125 -8.69 12.00 -10.31
N THR A 126 -8.06 11.05 -9.66
CA THR A 126 -7.98 9.65 -10.11
C THR A 126 -9.30 8.94 -9.84
N ALA A 127 -10.21 8.96 -10.82
CA ALA A 127 -11.46 8.22 -10.78
C ALA A 127 -11.20 6.69 -10.82
N ASP A 128 -12.08 5.88 -10.24
CA ASP A 128 -12.03 4.43 -10.38
C ASP A 128 -12.03 4.02 -11.86
N GLY A 129 -11.16 3.08 -12.23
CA GLY A 129 -10.92 2.67 -13.61
C GLY A 129 -10.03 3.60 -14.45
N SER A 130 -9.56 4.73 -13.90
CA SER A 130 -8.61 5.61 -14.61
C SER A 130 -7.19 5.04 -14.59
N THR A 131 -6.50 5.16 -15.73
CA THR A 131 -5.06 4.85 -15.80
C THR A 131 -4.25 6.01 -15.25
N VAL A 132 -3.37 5.73 -14.30
CA VAL A 132 -2.57 6.74 -13.60
C VAL A 132 -1.11 6.33 -13.56
N THR A 133 -0.23 7.33 -13.48
CA THR A 133 1.21 7.15 -13.24
C THR A 133 1.52 7.69 -11.85
N ILE A 134 2.10 6.85 -10.98
CA ILE A 134 2.42 7.18 -9.60
C ILE A 134 3.93 6.97 -9.36
N THR A 135 4.57 7.93 -8.72
CA THR A 135 5.95 7.81 -8.25
C THR A 135 5.96 7.73 -6.73
N GLY A 136 6.58 6.69 -6.17
CA GLY A 136 6.60 6.46 -4.73
C GLY A 136 7.64 5.42 -4.31
N GLU A 137 7.84 5.29 -2.99
CA GLU A 137 8.75 4.30 -2.41
C GLU A 137 8.09 2.91 -2.31
N VAL A 138 8.84 1.86 -2.64
CA VAL A 138 8.40 0.48 -2.38
C VAL A 138 8.63 0.12 -0.93
N LEU A 139 7.55 -0.13 -0.19
CA LEU A 139 7.57 -0.40 1.24
C LEU A 139 7.05 -1.81 1.55
N ASP A 140 7.59 -2.42 2.61
CA ASP A 140 6.90 -3.52 3.29
C ASP A 140 5.83 -2.93 4.21
N MET A 141 4.55 -3.20 3.91
CA MET A 141 3.44 -2.60 4.64
C MET A 141 3.34 -3.05 6.10
N ALA A 142 3.72 -4.29 6.41
CA ALA A 142 3.65 -4.79 7.78
C ALA A 142 4.64 -4.03 8.69
N CYS A 143 5.91 -3.94 8.28
CA CYS A 143 6.96 -3.22 8.99
C CYS A 143 6.70 -1.71 9.01
N TYR A 144 6.21 -1.15 7.91
CA TYR A 144 5.90 0.27 7.84
C TYR A 144 4.76 0.64 8.81
N ILE A 145 3.66 -0.11 8.84
CA ILE A 145 2.52 0.20 9.71
C ILE A 145 2.85 -0.05 11.19
N ALA A 146 3.56 -1.15 11.50
CA ALA A 146 3.86 -1.52 12.87
C ALA A 146 4.93 -0.61 13.51
N PHE A 147 5.97 -0.28 12.74
CA PHE A 147 7.20 0.31 13.27
C PHE A 147 7.64 1.60 12.55
N ASN A 148 6.89 2.06 11.54
CA ASN A 148 7.24 3.23 10.73
C ASN A 148 8.61 3.10 10.03
N LEU A 149 9.00 1.88 9.66
CA LEU A 149 10.28 1.58 9.02
C LEU A 149 10.21 1.83 7.51
N SER A 150 11.06 2.72 7.01
CA SER A 150 11.19 3.10 5.60
C SER A 150 12.63 3.56 5.31
N GLY A 151 12.96 3.76 4.04
CA GLY A 151 14.26 4.26 3.63
C GLY A 151 15.36 3.18 3.58
N PRO A 152 16.57 3.58 3.15
CA PRO A 152 17.63 2.65 2.76
C PRO A 152 18.11 1.74 3.90
N GLU A 153 18.02 2.18 5.15
CA GLU A 153 18.38 1.37 6.33
C GLU A 153 17.50 0.12 6.47
N HIS A 154 16.29 0.14 5.90
CA HIS A 154 15.34 -0.96 5.97
C HIS A 154 15.21 -1.75 4.66
N ALA A 155 16.05 -1.47 3.65
CA ALA A 155 15.92 -2.06 2.31
C ALA A 155 16.06 -3.59 2.29
N ASP A 156 17.03 -4.16 3.02
CA ASP A 156 17.29 -5.61 2.98
C ASP A 156 16.24 -6.42 3.74
N CYS A 157 15.75 -5.87 4.86
CA CYS A 157 14.63 -6.45 5.60
C CYS A 157 13.36 -6.42 4.75
N ALA A 158 13.01 -5.25 4.19
CA ALA A 158 11.84 -5.08 3.34
C ALA A 158 11.92 -5.96 2.08
N ARG A 159 13.09 -6.08 1.43
CA ARG A 159 13.31 -6.99 0.30
C ARG A 159 12.92 -8.42 0.63
N THR A 160 13.35 -8.91 1.80
CA THR A 160 13.08 -10.28 2.23
C THR A 160 11.58 -10.49 2.47
N CYS A 161 10.93 -9.55 3.16
CA CYS A 161 9.50 -9.60 3.42
C CYS A 161 8.67 -9.51 2.14
N ILE A 162 9.01 -8.59 1.22
CA ILE A 162 8.32 -8.45 -0.06
C ILE A 162 8.44 -9.75 -0.88
N LYS A 163 9.63 -10.37 -0.97
CA LYS A 163 9.81 -11.65 -1.69
C LYS A 163 8.95 -12.78 -1.13
N ASN A 164 8.80 -12.82 0.19
CA ASN A 164 8.10 -13.89 0.90
C ASN A 164 6.62 -13.56 1.20
N GLY A 165 6.16 -12.35 0.86
CA GLY A 165 4.85 -11.82 1.23
C GLY A 165 3.70 -12.47 0.45
N LEU A 166 2.51 -12.49 1.07
CA LEU A 166 1.27 -13.00 0.48
C LEU A 166 0.35 -11.86 0.02
N PRO A 167 -0.36 -12.01 -1.12
CA PRO A 167 -0.27 -13.14 -2.06
C PRO A 167 1.10 -13.17 -2.75
N ASN A 168 1.68 -14.35 -2.92
CA ASN A 168 2.99 -14.54 -3.56
C ASN A 168 2.84 -14.36 -5.08
N GLU A 169 2.59 -13.12 -5.48
CA GLU A 169 2.40 -12.76 -6.87
C GLU A 169 3.74 -12.51 -7.57
N PRO A 170 3.84 -12.77 -8.88
CA PRO A 170 5.06 -12.49 -9.67
C PRO A 170 5.56 -11.05 -9.55
N LEU A 171 4.67 -10.10 -9.22
CA LEU A 171 5.02 -8.70 -9.01
C LEU A 171 5.89 -8.49 -7.77
N ASN A 172 5.69 -9.26 -6.69
CA ASN A 172 6.47 -9.16 -5.46
C ASN A 172 7.96 -9.42 -5.70
N ASN A 173 8.28 -10.45 -6.49
CA ASN A 173 9.67 -10.75 -6.87
C ASN A 173 10.33 -9.59 -7.63
N ARG A 174 9.57 -8.90 -8.50
CA ARG A 174 10.07 -7.74 -9.25
C ARG A 174 10.23 -6.52 -8.34
N LEU A 175 9.27 -6.26 -7.46
CA LEU A 175 9.27 -5.10 -6.55
C LEU A 175 10.30 -5.23 -5.43
N ALA A 176 10.65 -6.44 -5.01
CA ALA A 176 11.64 -6.67 -3.96
C ALA A 176 13.01 -6.08 -4.29
N ASP A 177 13.41 -6.04 -5.57
CA ASP A 177 14.66 -5.41 -5.98
C ASP A 177 14.67 -3.88 -5.85
N TYR A 178 13.47 -3.33 -5.70
CA TYR A 178 13.20 -1.92 -5.46
C TYR A 178 12.80 -1.61 -4.02
N ALA A 179 12.94 -2.55 -3.09
CA ALA A 179 12.68 -2.30 -1.67
C ALA A 179 13.39 -1.03 -1.16
N ALA A 180 12.62 -0.15 -0.52
CA ALA A 180 13.03 1.19 -0.07
C ALA A 180 13.58 2.13 -1.15
N LYS A 181 13.37 1.81 -2.44
CA LYS A 181 13.70 2.68 -3.56
C LYS A 181 12.43 3.35 -4.07
N THR A 182 12.60 4.57 -4.58
CA THR A 182 11.54 5.26 -5.32
C THR A 182 11.45 4.69 -6.73
N ILE A 183 10.25 4.29 -7.13
CA ILE A 183 9.91 3.81 -8.47
C ILE A 183 8.75 4.60 -9.05
N THR A 184 8.62 4.57 -10.37
CA THR A 184 7.44 5.06 -11.09
C THR A 184 6.69 3.88 -11.68
N VAL A 185 5.40 3.82 -11.39
CA VAL A 185 4.48 2.78 -11.87
C VAL A 185 3.32 3.40 -12.62
N LYS A 186 2.88 2.71 -13.65
CA LYS A 186 1.64 3.01 -14.36
C LYS A 186 0.66 1.85 -14.18
N GLY A 187 -0.58 2.16 -13.82
CA GLY A 187 -1.62 1.16 -13.58
C GLY A 187 -3.03 1.74 -13.61
N ILE A 188 -4.03 0.87 -13.55
CA ILE A 188 -5.44 1.25 -13.49
C ILE A 188 -5.87 1.32 -12.03
N VAL A 189 -6.45 2.45 -11.61
CA VAL A 189 -6.97 2.60 -10.25
C VAL A 189 -8.18 1.71 -10.05
N ARG A 190 -8.19 0.94 -8.96
CA ARG A 190 -9.32 0.16 -8.46
C ARG A 190 -9.58 0.49 -7.00
N GLN A 191 -10.84 0.60 -6.60
CA GLN A 191 -11.21 0.70 -5.19
C GLN A 191 -11.63 -0.68 -4.66
N ARG A 192 -10.96 -1.16 -3.61
CA ARG A 192 -11.36 -2.38 -2.88
C ARG A 192 -11.30 -2.12 -1.38
N ASP A 193 -12.35 -2.48 -0.65
CA ASP A 193 -12.42 -2.34 0.81
C ASP A 193 -12.10 -0.92 1.32
N GLY A 194 -12.41 0.11 0.54
CA GLY A 194 -12.11 1.51 0.86
C GLY A 194 -10.69 1.97 0.52
N PHE A 195 -9.82 1.08 0.02
CA PHE A 195 -8.46 1.41 -0.41
C PHE A 195 -8.35 1.53 -1.93
N PHE A 196 -7.56 2.50 -2.40
CA PHE A 196 -7.17 2.59 -3.80
C PHE A 196 -5.98 1.69 -4.07
N MET A 197 -6.12 0.80 -5.04
CA MET A 197 -5.09 -0.11 -5.52
C MET A 197 -4.82 0.15 -7.00
N LEU A 198 -3.64 -0.21 -7.46
CA LEU A 198 -3.33 -0.24 -8.89
C LEU A 198 -3.42 -1.68 -9.40
N ASP A 199 -4.21 -1.88 -10.43
CA ASP A 199 -4.26 -3.11 -11.22
C ASP A 199 -3.46 -2.93 -12.52
N GLN A 200 -3.06 -4.03 -13.15
CA GLN A 200 -2.28 -4.05 -14.40
C GLN A 200 -1.01 -3.18 -14.33
N VAL A 201 -0.28 -3.29 -13.21
CA VAL A 201 0.87 -2.44 -12.91
C VAL A 201 2.04 -2.72 -13.83
N THR A 202 2.58 -1.66 -14.43
CA THR A 202 3.81 -1.67 -15.20
C THR A 202 4.82 -0.72 -14.58
N LEU A 203 6.05 -1.21 -14.40
CA LEU A 203 7.19 -0.37 -14.01
C LEU A 203 7.56 0.47 -15.23
N GLU A 204 7.50 1.79 -15.11
CA GLU A 204 8.12 2.65 -16.11
C GLU A 204 9.64 2.52 -15.94
N LYS A 205 10.37 2.36 -17.05
CA LYS A 205 11.84 2.22 -17.03
C LYS A 205 12.44 3.36 -16.20
N LEU A 206 13.19 2.98 -15.16
CA LEU A 206 14.02 3.87 -14.34
C LEU A 206 15.14 4.48 -15.19
#